data_AF-A0A9N8MP81-F1
#
_entry.id   AF-A0A9N8MP81-F1
#
_cell.length_a   1.000
_cell.length_b   1.000
_cell.length_c   1.000
_cell.angle_alpha   90.00
_cell.angle_beta   90.00
_cell.angle_gamma   90.00
#
_symmetry.space_group_name_H-M   'P 1'
#
loop_
_entity.id
_entity.type
_entity.pdbx_description
1 polymer ?
#
loop_
_entity_poly.entity_id
_entity_poly.type
_entity_poly.pdbx_seq_one_letter_code
_entity_poly.pdbx_strand_id
1 'polypeptide(L)' 'MANLKGKVIIVTGAGMGLGLAATDVLASKGTVVTLVDYDDEA' A
#
# COMPACT_ATOMS: atom_id res chain seq x y z
N MET A 1 -6.09 -18.84 0.98
CA MET A 1 -5.61 -17.44 0.92
C MET A 1 -6.32 -16.65 2.00
N ALA A 2 -5.64 -15.69 2.66
CA ALA A 2 -6.25 -14.87 3.70
C ALA A 2 -7.20 -13.82 3.09
N ASN A 3 -8.36 -13.58 3.73
CA ASN A 3 -9.28 -12.51 3.34
C ASN A 3 -8.81 -11.19 3.95
N LEU A 4 -8.47 -10.22 3.09
CA LEU A 4 -7.94 -8.92 3.49
C LEU A 4 -8.99 -7.79 3.40
N LYS A 5 -10.22 -8.08 2.95
CA LYS A 5 -11.26 -7.06 2.76
C LYS A 5 -11.54 -6.31 4.07
N GLY A 6 -11.54 -4.98 4.02
CA GLY A 6 -11.79 -4.10 5.16
C GLY A 6 -10.64 -4.01 6.18
N LYS A 7 -9.49 -4.64 5.92
CA LYS A 7 -8.29 -4.44 6.76
C LYS A 7 -7.66 -3.09 6.46
N VAL A 8 -7.11 -2.47 7.51
CA VAL A 8 -6.33 -1.23 7.41
C VAL A 8 -4.85 -1.60 7.38
N ILE A 9 -4.12 -1.10 6.39
CA ILE A 9 -2.72 -1.45 6.14
C ILE A 9 -1.93 -0.16 5.84
N ILE A 10 -0.71 -0.07 6.37
CA ILE A 10 0.25 1.01 6.08
C ILE A 10 1.42 0.38 5.33
N VAL A 11 1.80 0.98 4.19
CA VAL A 11 2.97 0.55 3.41
C VAL A 11 3.95 1.72 3.34
N THR A 12 5.17 1.51 3.84
CA THR A 12 6.29 2.48 3.76
C THR A 12 7.12 2.24 2.50
N GLY A 13 7.75 3.28 1.94
CA GLY A 13 8.47 3.18 0.67
C GLY A 13 7.53 2.91 -0.51
N ALA A 14 6.29 3.40 -0.41
CA ALA A 14 5.20 3.10 -1.33
C ALA A 14 5.07 4.06 -2.53
N GLY A 15 5.97 5.03 -2.65
CA GLY A 15 6.02 5.99 -3.75
C GLY A 15 6.55 5.39 -5.05
N MET A 16 7.27 4.26 -4.98
CA MET A 16 7.80 3.59 -6.17
C MET A 16 8.06 2.09 -5.98
N GLY A 17 8.40 1.42 -7.09
CA GLY A 17 8.93 0.06 -7.09
C GLY A 17 8.03 -0.97 -6.39
N LEU A 18 8.64 -1.76 -5.51
CA LEU A 18 7.95 -2.87 -4.83
C LEU A 18 6.88 -2.38 -3.85
N GLY A 19 7.08 -1.26 -3.15
CA GLY A 19 6.11 -0.74 -2.21
C GLY A 19 4.82 -0.29 -2.91
N LEU A 20 4.97 0.39 -4.06
CA LEU A 20 3.83 0.77 -4.89
C LEU A 20 3.11 -0.46 -5.45
N ALA A 21 3.85 -1.41 -6.04
CA ALA A 21 3.26 -2.63 -6.59
C ALA A 21 2.54 -3.48 -5.53
N ALA A 22 3.09 -3.57 -4.32
CA ALA A 22 2.44 -4.26 -3.20
C ALA A 22 1.14 -3.55 -2.81
N THR A 23 1.16 -2.21 -2.77
CA THR A 23 -0.02 -1.40 -2.47
C THR A 23 -1.14 -1.63 -3.48
N ASP A 24 -0.84 -1.69 -4.79
CA ASP A 24 -1.84 -1.97 -5.83
C ASP A 24 -2.52 -3.34 -5.61
N VAL A 25 -1.71 -4.35 -5.29
CA VAL A 25 -2.23 -5.70 -5.00
C VAL A 25 -3.06 -5.72 -3.71
N LEU A 26 -2.72 -4.92 -2.71
CA LEU A 26 -3.49 -4.83 -1.47
C LEU A 26 -4.81 -4.09 -1.70
N ALA A 27 -4.77 -2.94 -2.36
CA ALA A 27 -5.95 -2.13 -2.69
C ALA A 27 -6.97 -2.93 -3.51
N SER A 28 -6.51 -3.69 -4.52
CA SER A 28 -7.39 -4.54 -5.34
C SER A 28 -8.10 -5.66 -4.54
N LYS A 29 -7.62 -5.99 -3.33
CA LYS A 29 -8.24 -6.96 -2.42
C LYS A 29 -9.28 -6.32 -1.46
N GLY A 30 -9.59 -5.04 -1.64
CA GLY A 30 -10.59 -4.32 -0.86
C GLY A 30 -10.11 -3.92 0.54
N THR A 31 -8.81 -3.71 0.70
CA THR A 31 -8.22 -3.12 1.92
C THR A 31 -8.36 -1.60 1.90
N VAL A 32 -8.30 -0.99 3.07
CA VAL A 32 -7.98 0.43 3.22
C VAL A 32 -6.46 0.54 3.39
N VAL A 33 -5.75 1.06 2.39
CA VAL A 33 -4.29 1.12 2.40
C VAL A 33 -3.82 2.58 2.43
N THR A 34 -2.87 2.89 3.31
CA THR A 34 -2.16 4.17 3.33
C THR A 34 -0.76 3.97 2.78
N LEU A 35 -0.42 4.74 1.75
CA LEU A 35 0.91 4.80 1.18
C LEU A 35 1.69 5.86 1.95
N VAL A 36 2.87 5.49 2.42
CA VAL A 36 3.80 6.40 3.08
C VAL A 36 5.11 6.30 2.33
N ASP A 37 5.60 7.43 1.86
CA ASP A 37 6.96 7.54 1.36
C ASP A 37 7.56 8.86 1.83
N TYR A 38 8.88 8.90 1.87
CA TYR A 38 9.63 10.11 2.06
C TYR A 38 10.07 10.60 0.69
N ASP A 39 9.63 11.80 0.34
CA ASP A 39 10.11 12.53 -0.80
C ASP A 39 10.57 13.90 -0.30
N ASP A 40 11.87 14.17 -0.43
CA ASP A 40 12.51 15.40 0.07
C ASP A 40 12.09 16.63 -0.77
N GLU A 41 11.53 16.40 -1.96
CA GLU A 41 11.12 17.44 -2.92
C GLU A 41 9.59 17.64 -2.99
N ALA A 42 8.79 16.84 -2.30
CA ALA A 42 7.33 16.83 -2.37
C ALA A 42 6.60 17.74 -1.38
#